data_AF-A0AAN8J344-F1
#
_entry.id   AF-A0AAN8J344-F1
#
_cell.length_a   1.000
_cell.length_b   1.000
_cell.length_c   1.000
_cell.angle_alpha   90.00
_cell.angle_beta   90.00
_cell.angle_gamma   90.00
#
_symmetry.space_group_name_H-M   'P 1'
#
loop_
_entity.id
_entity.type
_entity.pdbx_description
1 polymer ?
#
loop_
_entity_poly.entity_id
_entity_poly.type
_entity_poly.pdbx_seq_one_letter_code
_entity_poly.pdbx_strand_id
1 'polypeptide(L)'
;MPEVWDFVMIILLWARGACPLLVVGQVCPQENPLYYFKCCGDLNASCCFRLQDWVLVLLLVLAVSIVLSIIVNIIRCLCCY
;
A
#
# COMPACT_ATOMS: atom_id res chain seq x y z
N MET A 1 1.55 -31.06 26.72
CA MET A 1 0.50 -30.29 26.02
C MET A 1 1.10 -29.49 24.85
N PRO A 2 1.56 -30.14 23.75
CA PRO A 2 2.18 -29.46 22.59
C PRO A 2 1.21 -29.11 21.44
N GLU A 3 0.06 -29.79 21.30
CA GLU A 3 -0.87 -29.60 20.17
C GLU A 3 -1.62 -28.25 20.13
N VAL A 4 -1.79 -27.58 21.28
CA VAL A 4 -2.46 -26.25 21.35
C VAL A 4 -1.62 -25.15 20.71
N TRP A 5 -0.30 -25.21 20.85
CA TRP A 5 0.60 -24.17 20.33
C TRP A 5 0.70 -24.22 18.79
N ASP A 6 0.57 -25.42 18.20
CA ASP A 6 0.50 -25.63 16.75
C ASP A 6 -0.76 -24.99 16.15
N PHE A 7 -1.92 -25.21 16.77
CA PHE A 7 -3.18 -24.57 16.38
C PHE A 7 -3.13 -23.05 16.50
N VAL A 8 -2.56 -22.52 17.58
CA VAL A 8 -2.41 -21.07 17.79
C VAL A 8 -1.52 -20.46 16.71
N MET A 9 -0.41 -21.11 16.36
CA MET A 9 0.49 -20.62 15.32
C MET A 9 -0.18 -20.64 13.94
N ILE A 10 -0.90 -21.72 13.60
CA ILE A 10 -1.70 -21.82 12.39
C ILE A 10 -2.72 -20.68 12.32
N ILE A 11 -3.49 -20.44 13.40
CA ILE A 11 -4.46 -19.33 13.47
C ILE A 11 -3.78 -17.97 13.26
N LEU A 12 -2.63 -17.72 13.89
CA LEU A 12 -1.87 -16.48 13.73
C LEU A 12 -1.34 -16.29 12.29
N LEU A 13 -0.96 -17.39 11.62
CA LEU A 13 -0.55 -17.40 10.21
C LEU A 13 -1.72 -17.05 9.27
N TRP A 14 -2.92 -17.58 9.51
CA TRP A 14 -4.12 -17.24 8.74
C TRP A 14 -4.65 -15.83 9.04
N ALA A 15 -4.57 -15.39 10.29
CA ALA A 15 -4.97 -14.04 10.70
C ALA A 15 -4.10 -12.94 10.09
N ARG A 16 -2.86 -13.25 9.72
CA ARG A 16 -1.97 -12.30 9.02
C ARG A 16 -2.50 -11.84 7.66
N GLY A 17 -3.36 -12.64 7.03
CA GLY A 17 -3.98 -12.35 5.73
C GLY A 17 -5.49 -12.10 5.76
N ALA A 18 -6.13 -12.17 6.94
CA ALA A 18 -7.59 -12.09 7.06
C ALA A 18 -7.99 -10.96 8.02
N CYS A 19 -8.96 -10.14 7.63
CA CYS A 19 -9.53 -9.14 8.52
C CYS A 19 -10.35 -9.82 9.65
N PRO A 20 -10.31 -9.30 10.89
CA PRO A 20 -10.77 -10.01 12.10
C PRO A 20 -12.30 -10.19 12.24
N LEU A 21 -13.07 -10.12 11.16
CA LEU A 21 -14.53 -10.31 11.20
C LEU A 21 -14.89 -11.80 11.16
N LEU A 22 -15.25 -12.33 12.34
CA LEU A 22 -15.55 -13.74 12.64
C LEU A 22 -16.64 -14.42 11.77
N VAL A 23 -17.33 -13.71 10.87
CA VAL A 23 -18.49 -14.26 10.13
C VAL A 23 -18.33 -14.27 8.60
N VAL A 24 -17.53 -13.37 8.03
CA VAL A 24 -17.11 -13.33 6.61
C VAL A 24 -15.77 -12.59 6.55
N GLY A 25 -14.70 -13.22 7.02
CA GLY A 25 -13.36 -12.64 6.89
C GLY A 25 -12.94 -12.63 5.43
N GLN A 26 -12.95 -11.46 4.78
CA GLN A 26 -12.32 -11.31 3.47
C GLN A 26 -10.80 -11.53 3.65
N VAL A 27 -10.26 -12.56 3.00
CA VAL A 27 -8.83 -12.78 2.91
C VAL A 27 -8.28 -11.75 1.94
N CYS A 28 -7.50 -10.79 2.43
CA CYS A 28 -6.88 -9.79 1.57
C CYS A 28 -5.70 -10.44 0.85
N PRO A 29 -5.72 -10.53 -0.49
CA PRO A 29 -4.67 -11.20 -1.24
C PRO A 29 -3.39 -10.36 -1.33
N GLN A 30 -2.29 -11.10 -1.47
CA GLN A 30 -0.92 -10.77 -1.88
C GLN A 30 -0.40 -9.35 -1.63
N GLU A 31 0.60 -9.28 -0.75
CA GLU A 31 1.55 -8.17 -0.67
C GLU A 31 2.43 -8.10 -1.94
N ASN A 32 2.45 -6.96 -2.62
CA ASN A 32 3.38 -6.67 -3.71
C ASN A 32 4.35 -5.56 -3.25
N PRO A 33 5.59 -5.49 -3.76
CA PRO A 33 6.56 -4.47 -3.35
C PRO A 33 6.13 -3.02 -3.69
N LEU A 34 5.10 -2.86 -4.52
CA LEU A 34 4.56 -1.55 -4.91
C LEU A 34 3.36 -1.11 -4.04
N TYR A 35 2.56 -2.07 -3.58
CA TYR A 35 1.33 -1.80 -2.86
C TYR A 35 0.98 -2.98 -1.97
N TYR A 36 0.40 -2.67 -0.81
CA TYR A 36 -0.05 -3.66 0.15
C TYR A 36 -1.53 -3.39 0.49
N PHE A 37 -2.25 -4.45 0.81
CA PHE A 37 -3.65 -4.36 1.21
C PHE A 37 -3.73 -4.38 2.74
N LYS A 38 -4.50 -3.45 3.32
CA LYS A 38 -4.84 -3.45 4.76
C LYS A 38 -6.33 -3.41 4.99
N CYS A 39 -6.76 -4.04 6.08
CA CYS A 39 -8.13 -3.96 6.56
C CYS A 39 -8.51 -2.52 6.93
N CYS A 40 -9.67 -2.06 6.47
CA CYS A 40 -10.21 -0.72 6.65
C CYS A 40 -11.76 -0.78 6.57
N GLY A 41 -12.44 0.28 6.99
CA GLY A 41 -13.92 0.35 7.03
C GLY A 41 -14.51 0.08 8.42
N ASP A 42 -15.83 0.19 8.54
CA ASP A 42 -16.56 -0.05 9.80
C ASP A 42 -16.32 -1.51 10.24
N LEU A 43 -15.75 -1.69 11.43
CA LEU A 43 -15.29 -2.99 11.97
C LEU A 43 -14.21 -3.71 11.14
N ASN A 44 -13.39 -2.99 10.37
CA ASN A 44 -12.31 -3.58 9.55
C ASN A 44 -12.80 -4.63 8.53
N ALA A 45 -14.04 -4.51 8.04
CA ALA A 45 -14.67 -5.49 7.15
C ALA A 45 -14.10 -5.54 5.72
N SER A 46 -13.36 -4.51 5.29
CA SER A 46 -12.97 -4.32 3.88
C SER A 46 -11.46 -4.29 3.68
N CYS A 47 -10.99 -4.82 2.55
CA CYS A 47 -9.59 -4.66 2.12
C CYS A 47 -9.42 -3.31 1.40
N CYS A 48 -8.56 -2.43 1.94
CA CYS A 48 -8.17 -1.18 1.30
C CYS A 48 -6.77 -1.26 0.72
N PHE A 49 -6.63 -0.73 -0.49
CA PHE A 49 -5.38 -0.57 -1.20
C PHE A 49 -4.55 0.57 -0.59
N ARG A 50 -3.27 0.32 -0.29
CA ARG A 50 -2.35 1.34 0.24
C ARG A 50 -1.01 1.24 -0.49
N LEU A 51 -0.51 2.36 -1.01
CA LEU A 51 0.82 2.43 -1.63
C LEU A 51 1.90 2.40 -0.55
N GLN A 52 3.05 1.81 -0.89
CA GLN A 52 4.25 1.88 -0.06
C GLN A 52 4.78 3.32 -0.01
N ASP A 53 5.26 3.77 1.16
CA ASP A 53 5.79 5.12 1.35
C ASP A 53 6.92 5.45 0.35
N TRP A 54 7.79 4.48 0.04
CA TRP A 54 8.85 4.63 -0.94
C TRP A 54 8.33 4.95 -2.36
N VAL A 55 7.20 4.35 -2.76
CA VAL A 55 6.57 4.60 -4.06
C VAL A 55 5.96 6.00 -4.09
N LEU A 56 5.33 6.42 -2.99
CA LEU A 56 4.78 7.77 -2.86
C LEU A 56 5.88 8.85 -2.99
N VAL A 57 7.01 8.64 -2.31
CA VAL A 57 8.17 9.55 -2.37
C VAL A 57 8.76 9.60 -3.78
N LEU A 58 8.98 8.45 -4.43
CA LEU A 58 9.48 8.41 -5.81
C LEU A 58 8.57 9.14 -6.79
N LEU A 59 7.25 8.94 -6.67
CA LEU A 59 6.26 9.60 -7.53
C LEU A 59 6.28 11.11 -7.34
N LEU A 60 6.40 11.60 -6.11
CA LEU A 60 6.55 13.03 -5.80
C LEU A 60 7.82 13.62 -6.41
N VAL A 61 8.96 12.95 -6.27
CA VAL A 61 10.24 13.42 -6.82
C VAL A 61 10.20 13.50 -8.34
N LEU A 62 9.62 12.49 -9.00
CA LEU A 62 9.44 12.48 -10.46
C LEU A 62 8.48 13.59 -10.93
N ALA A 63 7.37 13.81 -10.24
CA ALA A 63 6.45 14.89 -10.57
C ALA A 63 7.14 16.27 -10.48
N VAL A 64 7.91 16.49 -9.41
CA VAL A 64 8.65 17.74 -9.20
C VAL A 64 9.72 17.95 -10.27
N SER A 65 10.49 16.91 -10.63
CA SER A 65 11.54 17.03 -11.66
C SER A 65 10.98 17.33 -13.05
N ILE A 66 9.82 16.76 -13.40
CA ILE A 66 9.11 17.05 -14.66
C ILE A 66 8.64 18.51 -14.66
N VAL A 67 8.00 18.97 -13.58
CA VAL A 67 7.52 20.36 -13.46
C VAL A 67 8.68 21.36 -13.57
N LEU A 68 9.79 21.11 -12.87
CA LEU A 68 11.01 21.90 -12.99
C LEU A 68 11.55 21.94 -14.43
N SER A 69 11.58 20.80 -15.11
CA SER A 69 12.04 20.71 -16.50
C SER A 69 11.14 21.50 -17.45
N ILE A 70 9.82 21.43 -17.27
CA ILE A 70 8.85 22.20 -18.05
C ILE A 70 9.05 23.69 -17.80
N ILE A 71 9.19 24.11 -16.54
CA ILE A 71 9.41 25.52 -16.18
C ILE A 71 10.69 26.04 -16.82
N VAL A 72 11.80 25.32 -16.69
CA VAL A 72 13.08 25.70 -17.31
C VAL A 72 12.95 25.80 -18.83
N ASN A 73 12.28 24.84 -19.46
CA ASN A 73 12.05 24.85 -20.90
C ASN A 73 11.21 26.05 -21.34
N ILE A 74 10.15 26.39 -20.62
CA ILE A 74 9.31 27.57 -20.89
C ILE A 74 10.10 28.86 -20.71
N ILE A 75 10.89 28.98 -19.63
CA ILE A 75 11.76 30.15 -19.40
C ILE A 75 12.76 30.30 -20.55
N ARG A 76 13.37 29.20 -21.02
CA ARG A 76 14.27 29.23 -22.17
C ARG A 76 13.54 29.65 -23.45
N CYS A 77 12.31 29.18 -23.69
CA CYS A 77 11.53 29.65 -24.83
C CYS A 77 11.17 31.13 -24.74
N LEU A 78 10.85 31.66 -23.55
CA LEU A 78 10.49 33.07 -23.34
C LEU A 78 11.70 34.01 -23.37
N CYS A 79 12.85 33.60 -22.85
CA CYS A 79 14.10 34.38 -22.87
C CYS A 79 14.87 34.28 -24.21
N CYS A 80 14.45 33.42 -25.12
CA CYS A 80 14.96 33.35 -26.49
C CYS A 80 14.03 34.04 -27.52
N TYR A 81 12.99 34.74 -27.07
CA TYR A 81 12.17 35.67 -27.86
C TYR A 81 12.61 37.12 -27.56
#